data_AF-A0A812KU61-F1
#
_entry.id   AF-A0A812KU61-F1
#
_cell.length_a   1.000
_cell.length_b   1.000
_cell.length_c   1.000
_cell.angle_alpha   90.00
_cell.angle_beta   90.00
_cell.angle_gamma   90.00
#
_symmetry.space_group_name_H-M   'P 1'
#
loop_
_entity.id
_entity.type
_entity.pdbx_description
1 polymer ?
#
loop_
_entity_poly.entity_id
_entity_poly.type
_entity_poly.pdbx_seq_one_letter_code
_entity_poly.pdbx_strand_id
1 'polypeptide(L)'
;FLALQLIVNGRAGPRIRELLNWDLTALDEYIHRCKLGPFRPGVARGLAEEMATAPNQAGQARAAKELQKLRSKARSELGKLRRIQENRLDQLRTPEEPGALPQKEDKGKDSAIAAGSAFPQDVDIPASQFFGPLQVKGVELKRIYL
;
A
#
# COMPACT_ATOMS: atom_id res chain seq x y z
N PHE A 1 2.80 3.07 0.87
CA PHE A 1 2.59 4.54 0.97
C PHE A 1 3.81 5.34 0.49
N LEU A 2 4.98 5.24 1.14
CA LEU A 2 6.19 5.99 0.77
C LEU A 2 6.57 5.86 -0.72
N ALA A 3 6.61 4.62 -1.23
CA ALA A 3 6.89 4.36 -2.64
C ALA A 3 5.93 5.08 -3.61
N LEU A 4 4.64 5.11 -3.28
CA LEU A 4 3.64 5.80 -4.08
C LEU A 4 3.84 7.32 -4.05
N GLN A 5 4.22 7.89 -2.89
CA GLN A 5 4.57 9.32 -2.82
C GLN A 5 5.77 9.66 -3.69
N LEU A 6 6.83 8.84 -3.64
CA LEU A 6 8.02 9.04 -4.47
C LEU A 6 7.70 8.98 -5.96
N ILE A 7 6.88 8.02 -6.39
CA ILE A 7 6.49 7.88 -7.80
C ILE A 7 5.66 9.08 -8.26
N VAL A 8 4.67 9.50 -7.46
CA VAL A 8 3.73 10.56 -7.84
C VAL A 8 4.36 11.94 -7.76
N ASN A 9 5.11 12.22 -6.69
CA ASN A 9 5.61 13.56 -6.36
C ASN A 9 7.10 13.75 -6.64
N GLY A 10 7.86 12.67 -6.90
CA GLY A 10 9.32 12.71 -6.96
C GLY A 10 10.01 12.87 -5.60
N ARG A 11 9.26 12.98 -4.51
CA ARG A 11 9.77 13.19 -3.14
C ARG A 11 8.94 12.46 -2.10
N ALA A 12 9.56 12.15 -0.96
CA ALA A 12 8.94 11.37 0.12
C ALA A 12 7.87 12.14 0.92
N GLY A 13 7.95 13.47 0.93
CA GLY A 13 7.02 14.34 1.66
C GLY A 13 7.74 15.51 2.32
N PRO A 14 6.99 16.45 2.94
CA PRO A 14 7.60 17.52 3.72
C PRO A 14 8.35 16.93 4.93
N ARG A 15 9.52 17.48 5.25
CA ARG A 15 10.40 17.07 6.37
C ARG A 15 11.03 15.68 6.27
N ILE A 16 10.89 14.97 5.16
CA ILE A 16 11.65 13.75 4.92
C ILE A 16 12.87 14.12 4.08
N ARG A 17 14.06 13.65 4.50
CA ARG A 17 15.29 13.87 3.72
C ARG A 17 15.15 13.33 2.30
N GLU A 18 15.92 13.89 1.38
CA GLU A 18 16.04 13.29 0.05
C GLU A 18 16.62 11.88 0.15
N LEU A 19 16.07 10.99 -0.66
CA LEU A 19 16.47 9.60 -0.73
C LEU A 19 17.58 9.45 -1.77
N LEU A 20 18.67 8.84 -1.36
CA LEU A 20 19.82 8.53 -2.22
C LEU A 20 19.50 7.34 -3.12
N ASN A 21 20.39 7.08 -4.08
CA ASN A 21 20.24 5.93 -4.99
C ASN A 21 20.16 4.61 -4.24
N TRP A 22 20.99 4.43 -3.21
CA TRP A 22 20.95 3.22 -2.37
C TRP A 22 19.61 3.07 -1.65
N ASP A 23 19.03 4.17 -1.13
CA ASP A 23 17.73 4.14 -0.46
C ASP A 23 16.63 3.66 -1.41
N LEU A 24 16.64 4.13 -2.67
CA LEU A 24 15.66 3.70 -3.67
C LEU A 24 15.85 2.23 -4.06
N THR A 25 17.10 1.75 -4.19
CA THR A 25 17.38 0.34 -4.48
C THR A 25 16.85 -0.56 -3.36
N ALA A 26 17.17 -0.24 -2.11
CA ALA A 26 16.68 -1.01 -0.96
C ALA A 26 15.14 -1.01 -0.88
N LEU A 27 14.51 0.12 -1.22
CA LEU A 27 13.06 0.24 -1.27
C LEU A 27 12.44 -0.61 -2.41
N ASP A 28 13.05 -0.61 -3.60
CA ASP A 28 12.62 -1.44 -4.73
C ASP A 28 12.74 -2.94 -4.42
N GLU A 29 13.83 -3.36 -3.78
CA GLU A 29 14.03 -4.73 -3.31
C GLU A 29 12.99 -5.14 -2.27
N TYR A 30 12.70 -4.26 -1.31
CA TYR A 30 11.66 -4.51 -0.32
C TYR A 30 10.29 -4.70 -0.99
N ILE A 31 9.92 -3.82 -1.92
CA ILE A 31 8.66 -3.91 -2.68
C ILE A 31 8.58 -5.21 -3.48
N HIS A 32 9.68 -5.62 -4.09
CA HIS A 32 9.76 -6.87 -4.81
C HIS A 32 9.55 -8.08 -3.88
N ARG A 33 10.26 -8.15 -2.76
CA ARG A 33 10.14 -9.22 -1.76
C ARG A 33 8.72 -9.32 -1.19
N CYS A 34 8.11 -8.17 -0.90
CA CYS A 34 6.74 -8.10 -0.38
C CYS A 34 5.66 -8.25 -1.46
N LYS A 35 6.03 -8.44 -2.74
CA LYS A 35 5.10 -8.58 -3.87
C LYS A 35 4.07 -7.45 -3.95
N LEU A 36 4.48 -6.22 -3.60
CA LEU A 36 3.60 -5.04 -3.54
C LEU A 36 3.30 -4.44 -4.92
N GLY A 37 3.50 -5.20 -5.99
CA GLY A 37 3.22 -4.79 -7.36
C GLY A 37 4.32 -3.95 -8.02
N PRO A 38 3.98 -3.19 -9.07
CA PRO A 38 4.95 -2.52 -9.94
C PRO A 38 5.44 -1.17 -9.40
N PHE A 39 5.12 -0.80 -8.17
CA PHE A 39 5.34 0.54 -7.62
C PHE A 39 6.77 0.74 -7.13
N ARG A 40 7.75 0.56 -8.00
CA ARG A 40 9.19 0.70 -7.71
C ARG A 40 9.67 2.14 -7.97
N PRO A 41 10.03 2.93 -6.95
CA PRO A 41 10.50 4.30 -7.14
C PRO A 41 11.79 4.42 -7.96
N GLY A 42 12.68 3.43 -7.91
CA GLY A 42 13.90 3.45 -8.74
C GLY A 42 13.57 3.43 -10.23
N VAL A 43 12.58 2.62 -10.63
CA VAL A 43 12.06 2.60 -12.01
C VAL A 43 11.45 3.95 -12.41
N ALA A 44 10.68 4.58 -11.52
CA ALA A 44 10.10 5.89 -11.81
C ALA A 44 11.17 6.98 -11.98
N ARG A 45 12.23 6.93 -11.17
CA ARG A 45 13.36 7.86 -11.30
C ARG A 45 14.12 7.62 -12.60
N GLY A 46 14.42 6.36 -12.94
CA GLY A 46 15.08 6.01 -14.20
C GLY A 46 14.29 6.48 -15.42
N LEU A 47 12.96 6.34 -15.42
CA LEU A 47 12.10 6.88 -16.49
C LEU A 47 12.11 8.41 -16.55
N ALA A 48 12.21 9.10 -15.40
CA ALA A 48 12.33 10.55 -15.37
C ALA A 48 13.69 11.03 -15.91
N GLU A 49 14.76 10.32 -15.59
CA GLU A 49 16.10 10.56 -16.12
C GLU A 49 16.17 10.27 -17.63
N GLU A 50 15.61 9.16 -18.10
CA GLU A 50 15.52 8.81 -19.53
C GLU A 50 14.72 9.87 -20.30
N MET A 51 13.60 10.33 -19.74
CA MET A 51 12.80 11.41 -20.34
C MET A 51 13.60 12.72 -20.47
N ALA A 52 14.50 13.02 -19.51
CA ALA A 52 15.30 14.24 -19.52
C ALA A 52 16.56 14.14 -20.40
N THR A 53 17.11 12.94 -20.57
CA THR A 53 18.44 12.73 -21.16
C THR A 53 18.43 11.99 -22.50
N ALA A 54 17.29 11.41 -22.92
CA ALA A 54 17.24 10.63 -24.15
C ALA A 54 17.59 11.51 -25.37
N PRO A 55 18.46 10.99 -26.27
CA PRO A 55 19.00 11.75 -27.41
C PRO A 55 17.96 11.97 -28.53
N ASN A 56 16.86 11.22 -28.52
CA ASN A 56 15.83 11.29 -29.55
C ASN A 56 14.44 11.53 -28.93
N GLN A 57 13.59 12.21 -29.69
CA GLN A 57 12.23 12.54 -29.26
C GLN A 57 11.37 11.29 -29.00
N ALA A 58 11.62 10.21 -29.75
CA ALA A 58 10.91 8.94 -29.58
C ALA A 58 11.18 8.30 -28.21
N GLY A 59 12.43 8.29 -27.75
CA GLY A 59 12.83 7.79 -26.43
C GLY A 59 12.26 8.64 -25.31
N GLN A 60 12.33 9.97 -25.44
CA GLN A 60 11.71 10.89 -24.48
C GLN A 60 10.20 10.66 -24.37
N ALA A 61 9.50 10.54 -25.50
CA ALA A 61 8.06 10.29 -25.53
C ALA A 61 7.68 8.94 -24.93
N ARG A 62 8.46 7.88 -25.19
CA ARG A 62 8.27 6.56 -24.58
C ARG A 62 8.44 6.62 -23.07
N ALA A 63 9.53 7.21 -22.59
CA ALA A 63 9.82 7.34 -21.17
C ALA A 63 8.73 8.16 -20.45
N ALA A 64 8.29 9.27 -21.05
CA ALA A 64 7.20 10.09 -20.55
C ALA A 64 5.89 9.30 -20.44
N LYS A 65 5.54 8.51 -21.48
CA LYS A 65 4.33 7.68 -21.50
C LYS A 65 4.34 6.62 -20.40
N GLU A 66 5.45 5.89 -20.25
CA GLU A 66 5.57 4.87 -19.21
C GLU A 66 5.59 5.49 -17.80
N LEU A 67 6.26 6.63 -17.61
CA LEU A 67 6.24 7.36 -16.34
C LEU A 67 4.83 7.84 -15.99
N GLN A 68 4.09 8.37 -16.96
CA GLN A 68 2.71 8.80 -16.77
C GLN A 68 1.79 7.61 -16.42
N LYS A 69 1.96 6.48 -17.09
CA LYS A 69 1.23 5.24 -16.80
C LYS A 69 1.52 4.74 -15.39
N LEU A 70 2.78 4.75 -14.95
CA LEU A 70 3.15 4.37 -13.59
C LEU A 70 2.56 5.34 -12.55
N ARG A 71 2.66 6.66 -12.81
CA ARG A 71 2.11 7.71 -11.94
C ARG A 71 0.59 7.64 -11.81
N SER A 72 -0.14 7.40 -12.90
CA SER A 72 -1.60 7.28 -12.86
C SER A 72 -2.05 6.11 -11.99
N LYS A 73 -1.43 4.94 -12.15
CA LYS A 73 -1.66 3.78 -11.26
C LYS A 73 -1.33 4.10 -9.81
N ALA A 74 -0.18 4.73 -9.57
CA ALA A 74 0.26 5.08 -8.22
C ALA A 74 -0.69 6.08 -7.54
N ARG A 75 -1.24 7.06 -8.28
CA ARG A 75 -2.26 8.00 -7.77
C ARG A 75 -3.54 7.28 -7.37
N SER A 76 -4.02 6.33 -8.19
CA SER A 76 -5.21 5.55 -7.87
C SER A 76 -5.03 4.78 -6.57
N GLU A 77 -3.91 4.07 -6.40
CA GLU A 77 -3.60 3.35 -5.15
C GLU A 77 -3.42 4.29 -3.95
N LEU A 78 -2.80 5.46 -4.15
CA LEU A 78 -2.69 6.47 -3.10
C LEU A 78 -4.06 6.97 -2.64
N GLY A 79 -4.98 7.19 -3.58
CA GLY A 79 -6.36 7.58 -3.28
C GLY A 79 -7.09 6.53 -2.45
N LYS A 80 -6.95 5.24 -2.80
CA LYS A 80 -7.51 4.13 -2.03
C LYS A 80 -6.96 4.10 -0.60
N LEU A 81 -5.64 4.22 -0.44
CA LEU A 81 -5.02 4.23 0.88
C LEU A 81 -5.47 5.41 1.74
N ARG A 82 -5.60 6.60 1.16
CA ARG A 82 -6.11 7.78 1.87
C ARG A 82 -7.54 7.56 2.36
N ARG A 83 -8.41 7.07 1.48
CA ARG A 83 -9.80 6.76 1.86
C ARG A 83 -9.89 5.72 2.98
N ILE A 84 -9.05 4.69 2.95
CA ILE A 84 -8.98 3.70 4.04
C ILE A 84 -8.54 4.36 5.34
N GLN A 85 -7.53 5.25 5.29
CA GLN A 85 -7.04 5.96 6.47
C GLN A 85 -8.08 6.92 7.04
N GLU A 86 -8.79 7.66 6.18
CA GLU A 86 -9.89 8.56 6.55
C GLU A 86 -11.03 7.78 7.22
N ASN A 87 -11.50 6.69 6.60
CA ASN A 87 -12.54 5.85 7.18
C ASN A 87 -12.15 5.30 8.57
N ARG A 88 -10.89 4.87 8.74
CA ARG A 88 -10.40 4.39 10.04
C ARG A 88 -10.34 5.50 11.07
N LEU A 89 -9.96 6.72 10.65
CA LEU A 89 -9.93 7.87 11.54
C LEU A 89 -11.32 8.27 12.00
N ASP A 90 -12.32 8.20 11.12
CA ASP A 90 -13.72 8.50 11.44
C ASP A 90 -14.28 7.45 12.42
N GLN A 91 -13.97 6.16 12.23
CA GLN A 91 -14.34 5.11 13.19
C GLN A 91 -13.74 5.34 14.59
N LEU A 92 -12.51 5.86 14.67
CA LEU A 92 -11.89 6.18 15.96
C LEU A 92 -12.50 7.43 16.63
N ARG A 93 -13.06 8.34 15.84
CA ARG A 93 -13.71 9.57 16.33
C ARG A 93 -15.15 9.37 16.74
N THR A 94 -15.78 8.32 16.26
CA THR A 94 -17.12 7.94 16.69
C THR A 94 -16.91 7.01 17.89
N PRO A 95 -17.09 7.47 19.14
CA PRO A 95 -17.14 6.55 20.26
C PRO A 95 -18.33 5.62 20.01
N GLU A 96 -18.04 4.39 19.61
CA GLU A 96 -19.00 3.31 19.70
C GLU A 96 -19.36 3.19 21.18
N GLU A 97 -20.52 3.73 21.57
CA GLU A 97 -21.19 3.35 22.81
C GLU A 97 -21.29 1.82 22.81
N PRO A 98 -20.59 1.11 23.72
CA PRO A 98 -20.63 -0.34 23.74
C PRO A 98 -21.99 -0.78 24.29
N GLY A 99 -22.98 -1.01 23.42
CA GLY A 99 -24.28 -1.48 23.91
C GLY A 99 -25.45 -1.68 22.95
N ALA A 100 -25.35 -1.40 21.65
CA ALA A 100 -26.49 -1.61 20.74
C ALA A 100 -26.26 -2.79 19.80
N LEU A 101 -26.68 -3.99 20.22
CA LEU A 101 -26.88 -5.12 19.31
C LEU A 101 -27.84 -4.71 18.18
N PRO A 102 -27.53 -4.97 16.91
CA PRO A 102 -28.51 -4.80 15.84
C PRO A 102 -29.60 -5.86 16.00
N GLN A 103 -30.79 -5.46 16.45
CA GLN A 103 -32.00 -6.27 16.30
C GLN A 103 -32.28 -6.41 14.81
N LYS A 104 -31.91 -7.56 14.24
CA LYS A 104 -32.47 -7.99 12.97
C LYS A 104 -33.91 -8.38 13.24
N GLU A 105 -34.83 -7.48 12.89
CA GLU A 105 -36.24 -7.85 12.73
C GLU A 105 -36.34 -8.86 11.57
N ASP A 106 -36.69 -10.08 11.93
CA ASP A 106 -37.03 -11.16 11.02
C ASP A 106 -38.38 -10.86 10.38
N LYS A 107 -38.36 -10.50 9.09
CA LYS A 107 -39.57 -10.50 8.25
C LYS A 107 -39.42 -11.60 7.21
N GLY A 108 -39.83 -12.79 7.60
CA GLY A 108 -40.11 -13.89 6.70
C GLY A 108 -41.12 -13.46 5.62
N LYS A 109 -40.76 -13.74 4.37
CA LYS A 109 -41.71 -13.99 3.30
C LYS A 109 -41.14 -15.10 2.41
N ASP A 110 -41.81 -16.24 2.50
CA ASP A 110 -41.61 -17.41 1.67
C ASP A 110 -41.88 -17.11 0.18
N SER A 111 -40.98 -17.58 -0.68
CA SER A 111 -41.21 -18.19 -2.01
C SER A 111 -39.82 -18.36 -2.66
N ALA A 112 -39.23 -19.56 -2.64
CA ALA A 112 -39.31 -20.59 -3.69
C ALA A 112 -38.84 -20.02 -5.06
N ILE A 113 -37.85 -20.54 -5.83
CA ILE A 113 -37.31 -21.90 -6.01
C ILE A 113 -35.96 -21.81 -6.77
N ALA A 114 -35.07 -22.80 -6.53
CA ALA A 114 -34.09 -23.44 -7.43
C ALA A 114 -32.95 -22.62 -8.10
N ALA A 115 -31.71 -22.93 -7.73
CA ALA A 115 -30.86 -23.90 -8.47
C ALA A 115 -29.47 -23.96 -7.81
N GLY A 116 -28.97 -25.17 -7.60
CA GLY A 116 -27.72 -25.42 -6.88
C GLY A 116 -26.46 -24.93 -7.60
N SER A 117 -25.52 -24.43 -6.80
CA SER A 117 -24.10 -24.69 -6.99
C SER A 117 -23.44 -24.70 -5.62
N ALA A 118 -23.02 -25.89 -5.19
CA ALA A 118 -22.28 -26.11 -3.96
C ALA A 118 -20.98 -25.32 -3.96
N PHE A 119 -20.85 -24.35 -3.07
CA PHE A 119 -19.56 -23.87 -2.59
C PHE A 119 -19.26 -24.57 -1.27
N PRO A 120 -18.15 -25.31 -1.14
CA PRO A 120 -17.78 -25.93 0.12
C PRO A 120 -17.45 -24.86 1.17
N GLN A 121 -17.88 -25.18 2.38
CA GLN A 121 -17.87 -24.42 3.61
C GLN A 121 -16.45 -24.01 4.07
N ASP A 122 -16.40 -22.82 4.65
CA ASP A 122 -15.66 -22.44 5.86
C ASP A 122 -14.49 -23.36 6.25
N VAL A 123 -13.27 -22.89 5.95
CA VAL A 123 -12.08 -23.30 6.68
C VAL A 123 -11.86 -22.27 7.78
N ASP A 124 -12.24 -22.66 9.00
CA ASP A 124 -11.83 -21.99 10.24
C ASP A 124 -10.30 -21.97 10.31
N ILE A 125 -9.69 -20.83 10.03
CA ILE A 125 -8.28 -20.60 10.32
C ILE A 125 -8.22 -19.96 11.72
N PRO A 126 -7.77 -20.68 12.78
CA PRO A 126 -7.64 -20.09 14.10
C PRO A 126 -6.61 -18.95 14.07
N ALA A 127 -6.97 -17.82 14.67
CA ALA A 127 -6.20 -16.57 14.73
C ALA A 127 -4.92 -16.64 15.60
N SER A 128 -4.30 -17.82 15.74
CA SER A 128 -3.12 -18.04 16.57
C SER A 128 -1.80 -18.21 15.79
N GLN A 129 -1.78 -17.95 14.48
CA GLN A 129 -0.56 -18.10 13.66
C GLN A 129 0.04 -16.82 13.06
N PHE A 130 -0.45 -15.64 13.43
CA PHE A 130 0.20 -14.39 13.04
C PHE A 130 0.76 -13.67 14.26
N PHE A 131 2.09 -13.52 14.27
CA PHE A 131 2.91 -12.80 15.26
C PHE A 131 3.34 -13.61 16.51
N GLY A 132 4.39 -14.42 16.34
CA GLY A 132 5.36 -14.59 17.42
C GLY A 132 6.18 -13.29 17.59
N PRO A 133 6.61 -12.93 18.81
CA PRO A 133 7.46 -11.76 19.00
C PRO A 133 8.80 -11.98 18.31
N LEU A 134 9.18 -11.04 17.42
CA LEU A 134 10.54 -10.98 16.88
C LEU A 134 11.47 -10.67 18.05
N GLN A 135 12.05 -11.70 18.68
CA GLN A 135 13.17 -11.51 19.59
C GLN A 135 14.39 -11.10 18.76
N VAL A 136 14.66 -9.80 18.73
CA VAL A 136 15.95 -9.29 18.27
C VAL A 136 16.94 -9.52 19.39
N LYS A 137 17.74 -10.59 19.28
CA LYS A 137 18.91 -10.79 20.12
C LYS A 137 19.93 -9.68 19.83
N GLY A 138 20.19 -8.88 20.86
CA GLY A 138 21.47 -8.23 21.15
C GLY A 138 22.14 -7.43 20.03
N VAL A 139 21.96 -6.10 20.07
CA VAL A 139 23.08 -5.17 19.87
C VAL A 139 22.91 -4.03 20.87
N GLU A 140 23.78 -4.01 21.89
CA GLU A 140 23.99 -2.86 22.75
C GLU A 140 24.56 -1.72 21.90
N LEU A 141 23.81 -0.63 21.71
CA LEU A 141 24.38 0.62 21.25
C LEU A 141 24.57 1.52 22.46
N LYS A 142 25.82 1.55 22.94
CA LYS A 142 26.29 2.44 24.00
C LYS A 142 25.89 3.88 23.67
N ARG A 143 25.22 4.48 24.64
CA ARG A 143 24.83 5.88 24.72
C ARG A 143 26.10 6.75 24.74
N ILE A 144 26.46 7.35 23.61
CA ILE A 144 27.45 8.43 23.59
C ILE A 144 26.67 9.73 23.80
N TYR A 145 26.73 10.23 25.02
CA TYR A 145 26.46 11.65 25.29
C TYR A 145 27.62 12.48 24.72
N LEU A 146 27.28 13.66 24.19
CA LEU A 146 28.20 14.71 23.76
C LEU A 146 29.39 14.89 24.72
#